data_AF-A0A450U2I2-F1
#
_entry.id   AF-A0A450U2I2-F1
#
_cell.length_a   1.000
_cell.length_b   1.000
_cell.length_c   1.000
_cell.angle_alpha   90.00
_cell.angle_beta   90.00
_cell.angle_gamma   90.00
#
_symmetry.space_group_name_H-M   'P 1'
#
loop_
_entity.id
_entity.type
_entity.pdbx_description
1 polymer ?
#
loop_
_entity_poly.entity_id
_entity_poly.type
_entity_poly.pdbx_seq_one_letter_code
_entity_poly.pdbx_strand_id
1 'polypeptide(L)'
;MNGPAASRPPSPERIDEVLREADLLYSPEEIRLAYDGMAFTITQTLAETPGRYSNPLILAVPIGGLFPAMEIIPRLDFPLEVDYSATGGKTAGGRLHFLARPRTCLKGRTVIVIDDILDEGVTLAAILDFCRDSGARTVFSEARPR
;
A
#
# COMPACT_ATOMS: atom_id res chain seq x y z
N MET A 1 -10.43 -19.95 -25.30
CA MET A 1 -10.68 -18.94 -24.25
C MET A 1 -9.99 -17.66 -24.70
N ASN A 2 -10.76 -16.65 -25.11
CA ASN A 2 -10.21 -15.37 -25.54
C ASN A 2 -9.67 -14.65 -24.30
N GLY A 3 -8.36 -14.42 -24.25
CA GLY A 3 -7.75 -13.57 -23.22
C GLY A 3 -8.37 -12.17 -23.23
N PRO A 4 -8.26 -11.41 -22.13
CA PRO A 4 -8.77 -10.04 -22.11
C PRO A 4 -8.12 -9.26 -23.25
N ALA A 5 -8.94 -8.63 -24.09
CA ALA A 5 -8.46 -7.75 -25.13
C ALA A 5 -7.64 -6.64 -24.45
N ALA A 6 -6.32 -6.62 -24.67
CA ALA A 6 -5.48 -5.56 -24.17
C ALA A 6 -6.01 -4.23 -24.69
N SER A 7 -6.47 -3.34 -23.79
CA SER A 7 -6.93 -2.02 -24.18
C SER A 7 -5.77 -1.30 -24.86
N ARG A 8 -5.99 -0.85 -26.10
CA ARG A 8 -5.00 -0.05 -26.82
C ARG A 8 -4.63 1.18 -25.96
N PRO A 9 -3.33 1.49 -25.78
CA PRO A 9 -2.94 2.66 -25.00
C PRO A 9 -3.55 3.93 -25.59
N PRO A 10 -3.95 4.92 -24.76
CA PRO A 10 -4.43 6.21 -25.25
C PRO A 10 -3.35 6.89 -26.08
N SER A 11 -3.75 7.72 -27.05
CA SER A 11 -2.78 8.49 -27.84
C SER A 11 -2.18 9.61 -26.99
N PRO A 12 -0.94 10.05 -27.27
CA PRO A 12 -0.30 11.17 -26.57
C PRO A 12 -1.18 12.43 -26.54
N GLU A 13 -1.87 12.74 -27.64
CA GLU A 13 -2.72 13.92 -27.75
C GLU A 13 -3.90 13.87 -26.75
N ARG A 14 -4.47 12.68 -26.53
CA ARG A 14 -5.54 12.50 -25.54
C ARG A 14 -5.00 12.61 -24.11
N ILE A 15 -3.78 12.15 -23.85
CA ILE A 15 -3.14 12.30 -22.54
C ILE A 15 -2.92 13.79 -22.23
N ASP A 16 -2.41 14.55 -23.21
CA ASP A 16 -2.17 15.99 -23.06
C ASP A 16 -3.47 16.78 -22.85
N GLU A 17 -4.55 16.40 -23.52
CA GLU A 17 -5.88 16.99 -23.34
C GLU A 17 -6.39 16.76 -21.91
N VAL A 18 -6.36 15.52 -21.43
CA VAL A 18 -6.76 15.19 -20.05
C VAL A 18 -5.92 15.95 -19.03
N LEU A 19 -4.60 16.03 -19.23
CA LEU A 19 -3.71 16.76 -18.32
C LEU A 19 -4.03 18.27 -18.27
N ARG A 20 -4.42 18.86 -19.40
CA ARG A 20 -4.79 20.29 -19.48
C ARG A 20 -6.11 20.59 -18.78
N GLU A 21 -7.04 19.64 -18.79
CA GLU A 21 -8.37 19.78 -18.19
C GLU A 21 -8.44 19.29 -16.74
N ALA A 22 -7.38 18.68 -16.22
CA ALA A 22 -7.37 18.13 -14.87
C ALA A 22 -7.35 19.23 -13.80
N ASP A 23 -8.20 19.06 -12.78
CA ASP A 23 -8.17 19.89 -11.59
C ASP A 23 -7.08 19.43 -10.62
N LEU A 24 -6.27 20.37 -10.15
CA LEU A 24 -5.30 20.10 -9.09
C LEU A 24 -6.02 19.97 -7.74
N LEU A 25 -6.13 18.75 -7.23
CA LEU A 25 -6.72 18.50 -5.91
C LEU A 25 -5.75 18.76 -4.76
N TYR A 26 -4.50 18.34 -4.92
CA TYR A 26 -3.43 18.54 -3.94
C TYR A 26 -2.12 18.86 -4.67
N SER A 27 -1.44 19.88 -4.20
CA SER A 27 -0.12 20.27 -4.67
C SER A 27 0.95 19.27 -4.23
N PRO A 28 2.13 19.25 -4.92
CA PRO A 28 3.25 18.40 -4.51
C PRO A 28 3.69 18.62 -3.05
N GLU A 29 3.61 19.86 -2.56
CA GLU A 29 3.96 20.19 -1.18
C GLU A 29 2.94 19.65 -0.18
N GLU A 30 1.64 19.72 -0.48
CA GLU A 30 0.60 19.12 0.36
C GLU A 30 0.76 17.60 0.46
N ILE A 31 1.08 16.94 -0.66
CA ILE A 31 1.37 15.50 -0.67
C ILE A 31 2.64 15.19 0.15
N ARG A 32 3.70 15.99 0.01
CA ARG A 32 4.94 15.82 0.77
C ARG A 32 4.68 15.91 2.28
N LEU A 33 3.93 16.93 2.72
CA LEU A 33 3.54 17.12 4.12
C LEU A 33 2.64 16.01 4.63
N ALA A 34 1.74 15.47 3.78
CA ALA A 34 0.91 14.32 4.14
C ALA A 34 1.78 13.09 4.42
N TYR A 35 2.79 12.81 3.58
CA TYR A 35 3.74 11.70 3.83
C TYR A 35 4.60 11.91 5.07
N ASP A 36 5.05 13.14 5.34
CA ASP A 36 5.74 13.47 6.59
C ASP A 36 4.86 13.16 7.81
N GLY A 37 3.57 13.51 7.74
CA GLY A 37 2.58 13.20 8.78
C GLY A 37 2.32 11.70 8.97
N MET A 38 2.19 10.95 7.87
CA MET A 38 2.02 9.48 7.93
C MET A 38 3.24 8.80 8.56
N ALA A 39 4.45 9.20 8.16
CA ALA A 39 5.69 8.66 8.72
C ALA A 39 5.80 8.94 10.23
N PHE A 40 5.40 10.14 10.67
CA PHE A 40 5.32 10.47 12.09
C PHE A 40 4.34 9.55 12.84
N THR A 41 3.12 9.38 12.34
CA THR A 41 2.12 8.50 12.95
C THR A 41 2.60 7.05 13.02
N ILE A 42 3.20 6.53 11.95
CA ILE A 42 3.78 5.18 11.91
C ILE A 42 4.86 5.05 13.00
N THR A 43 5.77 6.01 13.09
CA THR A 43 6.87 6.00 14.08
C THR A 43 6.33 5.96 15.51
N GLN A 44 5.34 6.78 15.83
CA GLN A 44 4.70 6.78 17.16
C GLN A 44 3.98 5.45 17.44
N THR A 45 3.29 4.90 16.45
CA THR A 45 2.53 3.66 16.58
C THR A 45 3.43 2.45 16.81
N LEU A 46 4.63 2.45 16.22
CA LEU A 46 5.57 1.33 16.30
C LEU A 46 6.57 1.40 17.45
N ALA A 47 6.66 2.53 18.14
CA ALA A 47 7.53 2.71 19.29
C ALA A 47 7.04 1.85 20.47
N GLU A 48 7.85 0.89 20.89
CA GLU A 48 7.56 0.07 22.08
C GLU A 48 8.14 0.75 23.34
N THR A 49 9.34 1.30 23.21
CA THR A 49 10.01 2.15 24.20
C THR A 49 10.84 3.21 23.45
N PRO A 50 11.33 4.29 24.12
CA PRO A 50 12.21 5.25 23.47
C PRO A 50 13.41 4.55 22.79
N GLY A 51 13.54 4.71 21.47
CA GLY A 51 14.61 4.10 20.67
C GLY A 51 14.43 2.61 20.36
N ARG A 52 13.30 1.97 20.70
CA ARG A 52 13.01 0.57 20.35
C ARG A 52 11.71 0.46 19.57
N TYR A 53 11.80 -0.15 18.39
CA TYR A 53 10.68 -0.35 17.48
C TYR A 53 10.44 -1.84 17.25
N SER A 54 9.21 -2.18 16.86
CA SER A 54 8.73 -3.56 16.76
C SER A 54 9.29 -4.40 15.57
N ASN A 55 10.39 -3.96 14.94
CA ASN A 55 10.98 -4.53 13.71
C ASN A 55 9.91 -4.82 12.63
N PRO A 56 9.22 -3.78 12.15
CA PRO A 56 8.06 -3.94 11.29
C PRO A 56 8.43 -4.50 9.90
N LEU A 57 7.46 -5.14 9.27
CA LEU A 57 7.46 -5.43 7.84
C LEU A 57 6.54 -4.43 7.14
N ILE A 58 7.08 -3.66 6.20
CA ILE A 58 6.29 -2.87 5.26
C ILE A 58 5.89 -3.78 4.10
N LEU A 59 4.59 -3.94 3.88
CA LEU A 59 4.02 -4.75 2.81
C LEU A 59 3.33 -3.84 1.79
N ALA A 60 3.99 -3.56 0.66
CA ALA A 60 3.43 -2.74 -0.39
C ALA A 60 2.46 -3.55 -1.28
N VAL A 61 1.35 -2.93 -1.67
CA VAL A 61 0.38 -3.49 -2.61
C VAL A 61 0.62 -2.87 -4.00
N PRO A 62 1.25 -3.60 -4.95
CA PRO A 62 1.56 -3.03 -6.25
C PRO A 62 0.34 -3.00 -7.18
N ILE A 63 0.31 -2.12 -8.18
CA ILE A 63 1.38 -1.15 -8.50
C ILE A 63 1.22 0.15 -7.69
N GLY A 64 -0.01 0.57 -7.44
CA GLY A 64 -0.35 1.83 -6.80
C GLY A 64 0.41 2.09 -5.50
N GLY A 65 0.31 1.18 -4.54
CA GLY A 65 0.95 1.27 -3.22
C GLY A 65 2.48 1.35 -3.22
N LEU A 66 3.16 1.07 -4.34
CA LEU A 66 4.63 1.24 -4.42
C LEU A 66 5.04 2.70 -4.33
N PHE A 67 4.31 3.61 -4.95
CA PHE A 67 4.64 5.04 -4.95
C PHE A 67 4.60 5.66 -3.55
N PRO A 68 3.51 5.53 -2.76
CA PRO A 68 3.51 6.00 -1.38
C PRO A 68 4.52 5.25 -0.51
N ALA A 69 4.75 3.95 -0.73
CA ALA A 69 5.77 3.21 0.02
C ALA A 69 7.17 3.80 -0.20
N MET A 70 7.53 4.14 -1.43
CA MET A 70 8.82 4.77 -1.75
C MET A 70 8.99 6.16 -1.15
N GLU A 71 7.89 6.90 -0.93
CA GLU A 71 7.92 8.18 -0.22
C GLU A 71 7.99 7.99 1.30
N ILE A 72 7.21 7.07 1.86
CA ILE A 72 7.12 6.92 3.32
C ILE A 72 8.36 6.23 3.90
N ILE A 73 8.87 5.17 3.28
CA ILE A 73 9.98 4.35 3.84
C ILE A 73 11.23 5.18 4.17
N PRO A 74 11.74 6.09 3.31
CA PRO A 74 12.90 6.93 3.62
C PRO A 74 12.72 7.88 4.81
N ARG A 75 11.47 8.15 5.21
CA ARG A 75 11.14 9.02 6.36
C ARG A 75 11.08 8.24 7.68
N LEU A 76 11.20 6.92 7.65
CA LEU A 76 11.18 6.05 8.83
C LEU A 76 12.61 5.80 9.33
N ASP A 77 13.00 6.49 10.41
CA ASP A 77 14.35 6.40 10.99
C ASP A 77 14.50 5.23 11.98
N PHE A 78 14.21 4.01 11.51
CA PHE A 78 14.39 2.77 12.28
C PHE A 78 14.51 1.54 11.38
N PRO A 79 15.09 0.42 11.89
CA PRO A 79 15.18 -0.82 11.14
C PRO A 79 13.81 -1.39 10.76
N LEU A 80 13.64 -1.76 9.49
CA LEU A 80 12.44 -2.35 8.93
C LEU A 80 12.79 -3.33 7.79
N GLU A 81 11.86 -4.22 7.47
CA GLU A 81 11.90 -5.03 6.25
C GLU A 81 10.83 -4.55 5.26
N VAL A 82 11.03 -4.82 3.98
CA VAL A 82 10.09 -4.47 2.90
C VAL A 82 9.79 -5.72 2.08
N ASP A 83 8.52 -5.95 1.79
CA ASP A 83 8.04 -6.98 0.87
C ASP A 83 6.79 -6.46 0.12
N TYR A 84 6.24 -7.24 -0.80
CA TYR A 84 5.03 -6.88 -1.52
C TYR A 84 4.05 -8.05 -1.68
N SER A 85 2.77 -7.72 -1.90
CA SER A 85 1.72 -8.70 -2.16
C SER A 85 0.80 -8.23 -3.27
N ALA A 86 0.73 -8.98 -4.36
CA ALA A 86 -0.10 -8.66 -5.52
C ALA A 86 -1.28 -9.61 -5.62
N THR A 87 -2.48 -9.07 -5.87
CA THR A 87 -3.71 -9.86 -6.00
C THR A 87 -4.39 -9.55 -7.34
N GLY A 88 -5.06 -10.54 -7.91
CA GLY A 88 -5.89 -10.36 -9.08
C GLY A 88 -7.25 -9.83 -8.63
N GLY A 89 -7.71 -8.71 -9.21
CA GLY A 89 -8.88 -7.93 -8.76
C GLY A 89 -10.26 -8.62 -8.74
N LYS A 90 -10.33 -9.95 -8.83
CA LYS A 90 -11.54 -10.73 -8.56
C LYS A 90 -11.30 -11.68 -7.39
N THR A 91 -12.03 -11.48 -6.30
CA THR A 91 -12.21 -12.51 -5.28
C THR A 91 -13.22 -13.53 -5.80
N ALA A 92 -12.78 -14.76 -6.07
CA ALA A 92 -13.69 -15.85 -6.42
C ALA A 92 -14.07 -16.60 -5.13
N GLY A 93 -15.33 -16.54 -4.74
CA GLY A 93 -15.82 -17.22 -3.53
C GLY A 93 -15.19 -16.71 -2.23
N GLY A 94 -14.88 -15.40 -2.15
CA GLY A 94 -14.30 -14.78 -0.95
C GLY A 94 -12.81 -15.06 -0.73
N ARG A 95 -12.13 -15.75 -1.64
CA ARG A 95 -10.68 -16.03 -1.53
C ARG A 95 -9.87 -15.10 -2.44
N LEU A 96 -8.79 -14.56 -1.89
CA LEU A 96 -7.79 -13.82 -2.66
C LEU A 96 -7.12 -14.72 -3.68
N HIS A 97 -7.16 -14.30 -4.94
CA HIS A 97 -6.31 -14.85 -5.98
C HIS A 97 -4.99 -14.07 -5.99
N PHE A 98 -3.94 -14.63 -5.40
CA PHE A 98 -2.62 -13.99 -5.40
C PHE A 98 -1.95 -14.13 -6.76
N LEU A 99 -1.50 -12.99 -7.31
CA LEU A 99 -0.53 -12.95 -8.39
C LEU A 99 0.89 -13.09 -7.82
N ALA A 100 1.12 -12.52 -6.63
CA ALA A 100 2.34 -12.69 -5.86
C ALA A 100 2.02 -12.69 -4.36
N ARG A 101 2.54 -13.68 -3.64
CA ARG A 101 2.48 -13.73 -2.17
C ARG A 101 3.73 -13.09 -1.57
N PRO A 102 3.64 -12.53 -0.34
CA PRO A 102 4.82 -12.16 0.41
C PRO A 102 5.75 -13.36 0.56
N ARG A 103 7.05 -13.12 0.47
CA ARG A 103 8.11 -14.12 0.69
C ARG A 103 8.55 -14.11 2.14
N THR A 104 8.39 -12.99 2.82
CA THR A 104 8.73 -12.83 4.24
C THR A 104 7.67 -13.49 5.13
N CYS A 105 8.13 -14.18 6.17
CA CYS A 105 7.24 -14.77 7.17
C CYS A 105 6.51 -13.68 7.96
N LEU A 106 5.17 -13.72 7.97
CA LEU A 106 4.35 -12.76 8.70
C LEU A 106 4.18 -13.12 10.18
N LYS A 107 4.46 -14.37 10.56
CA LYS A 107 4.18 -14.89 11.91
C LYS A 107 4.92 -14.08 12.99
N GLY A 108 4.17 -13.51 13.93
CA GLY A 108 4.68 -12.73 15.05
C GLY A 108 5.20 -11.34 14.68
N ARG A 109 5.11 -10.94 13.41
CA ARG A 109 5.56 -9.62 12.92
C ARG A 109 4.50 -8.55 13.15
N THR A 110 4.97 -7.32 13.34
CA THR A 110 4.15 -6.14 13.06
C THR A 110 4.20 -5.88 11.56
N VAL A 111 3.05 -5.81 10.89
CA VAL A 111 2.95 -5.60 9.45
C VAL A 111 2.23 -4.28 9.17
N ILE A 112 2.79 -3.44 8.30
CA ILE A 112 2.15 -2.21 7.79
C ILE A 112 1.88 -2.43 6.31
N VAL A 113 0.61 -2.44 5.92
CA VAL A 113 0.20 -2.53 4.53
C VAL A 113 0.09 -1.12 3.95
N ILE A 114 0.73 -0.89 2.80
CA ILE A 114 0.68 0.39 2.07
C ILE A 114 0.03 0.17 0.71
N ASP A 115 -1.03 0.93 0.43
CA ASP A 115 -1.75 0.99 -0.84
C ASP A 115 -1.95 2.47 -1.24
N ASP A 116 -2.18 2.78 -2.52
CA ASP A 116 -2.32 4.18 -2.98
C ASP A 116 -3.69 4.78 -2.68
N ILE A 117 -4.74 3.97 -2.80
CA ILE A 117 -6.12 4.40 -2.56
C ILE A 117 -6.82 3.33 -1.73
N LEU A 118 -7.26 3.72 -0.53
CA LEU A 118 -8.16 2.93 0.30
C LEU A 118 -9.58 3.09 -0.23
N ASP A 119 -9.83 2.55 -1.42
CA ASP A 119 -11.19 2.20 -1.77
C ASP A 119 -11.62 1.13 -0.76
N GLU A 120 -12.89 1.15 -0.34
CA GLU A 120 -13.54 0.08 0.44
C GLU A 120 -13.61 -1.25 -0.35
N GLY A 121 -12.67 -1.46 -1.27
CA GLY A 121 -12.51 -2.64 -2.07
C GLY A 121 -12.23 -3.84 -1.20
N VAL A 122 -12.96 -4.92 -1.51
CA VAL A 122 -12.78 -6.27 -1.00
C VAL A 122 -11.29 -6.71 -0.99
N THR A 123 -10.46 -6.13 -1.85
CA THR A 123 -9.03 -6.42 -2.01
C THR A 123 -8.19 -6.06 -0.78
N LEU A 124 -8.22 -4.80 -0.30
CA LEU A 124 -7.35 -4.39 0.81
C LEU A 124 -7.78 -5.08 2.11
N ALA A 125 -9.08 -5.13 2.36
CA ALA A 125 -9.64 -5.87 3.50
C ALA A 125 -9.16 -7.33 3.51
N ALA A 126 -9.22 -8.01 2.37
CA ALA A 126 -8.76 -9.38 2.27
C ALA A 126 -7.23 -9.53 2.43
N ILE A 127 -6.43 -8.54 2.03
CA ILE A 127 -4.98 -8.54 2.27
C ILE A 127 -4.69 -8.41 3.77
N LEU A 128 -5.40 -7.52 4.46
CA LEU A 128 -5.28 -7.37 5.92
C LEU A 128 -5.68 -8.66 6.64
N ASP A 129 -6.78 -9.28 6.23
CA ASP A 129 -7.22 -10.57 6.78
C ASP A 129 -6.21 -11.68 6.50
N PHE A 130 -5.67 -11.75 5.29
CA PHE A 130 -4.59 -12.68 4.96
C PHE A 130 -3.37 -12.49 5.87
N CYS A 131 -2.97 -11.24 6.18
CA CYS A 131 -1.86 -10.99 7.09
C CYS A 131 -2.15 -11.51 8.50
N ARG A 132 -3.37 -11.29 9.02
CA ARG A 132 -3.83 -11.78 10.32
C ARG A 132 -3.85 -13.32 10.36
N ASP A 133 -4.45 -13.95 9.36
CA ASP A 133 -4.52 -15.41 9.23
C ASP A 133 -3.15 -16.06 9.09
N SER A 134 -2.18 -15.32 8.51
CA SER A 134 -0.78 -15.75 8.42
C SER A 134 0.01 -15.58 9.72
N GLY A 135 -0.66 -15.16 10.81
CA GLY A 135 -0.12 -15.07 12.15
C GLY A 135 0.61 -13.76 12.46
N ALA A 136 0.37 -12.68 11.69
CA ALA A 136 0.86 -11.36 12.07
C ALA A 136 0.37 -10.98 13.47
N ARG A 137 1.27 -10.42 14.29
CA ARG A 137 0.92 -9.98 15.65
C ARG A 137 0.03 -8.75 15.61
N THR A 138 0.37 -7.82 14.73
CA THR A 138 -0.36 -6.57 14.54
C THR A 138 -0.33 -6.21 13.07
N VAL A 139 -1.46 -5.75 12.52
CA VAL A 139 -1.59 -5.34 11.13
C VAL A 139 -2.17 -3.94 11.08
N PHE A 140 -1.45 -3.01 10.46
CA PHE A 140 -1.87 -1.63 10.24
C PHE A 140 -2.07 -1.37 8.74
N SER A 141 -3.02 -0.49 8.43
CA SER A 141 -3.14 0.16 7.11
C SER A 141 -3.34 1.64 7.37
N GLU A 142 -2.47 2.47 6.81
CA GLU A 142 -2.63 3.93 6.86
C GLU A 142 -3.30 4.38 5.57
N ALA A 143 -4.56 4.76 5.64
CA ALA A 143 -5.16 5.66 4.68
C ALA A 143 -6.15 6.55 5.42
N ARG A 144 -6.12 7.85 5.12
CA ARG A 144 -7.19 8.72 5.60
C ARG A 144 -8.46 8.44 4.81
N PRO A 145 -9.63 8.26 5.44
CA PRO A 145 -10.88 8.38 4.74
C PRO A 145 -10.98 9.81 4.19
N ARG A 146 -11.44 9.94 2.94
CA ARG A 146 -11.73 11.24 2.32
C ARG A 146 -12.74 12.03 3.14
#